data_AF-A0A916PCK2-F1
#
_entry.id   AF-A0A916PCK2-F1
#
_cell.length_a   1.000
_cell.length_b   1.000
_cell.length_c   1.000
_cell.angle_alpha   90.00
_cell.angle_beta   90.00
_cell.angle_gamma   90.00
#
_symmetry.space_group_name_H-M   'P 1'
#
loop_
_entity.id
_entity.type
_entity.pdbx_description
1 polymer ?
#
loop_
_entity_poly.entity_id
_entity_poly.type
_entity_poly.pdbx_seq_one_letter_code
_entity_poly.pdbx_strand_id
1 'polypeptide(L)'
;KVAVFKPRIDTRYSTDRIVSHSDISIPSIVVDNAQQILELAKDAQVVGIDEAQFFDMDLVDVCEKLANDGKRVIVAGLDQDYRGKPFEPMPQLLAIAEYITKTHAICVVCGNPASKTQRKIKAGERIVVGASDIYEARCRRCFEPPEE
;
A
#
# COMPACT_ATOMS: atom_id res chain seq x y z
N LYS A 1 0.52 19.68 -11.96
CA LYS A 1 1.52 19.39 -10.88
C LYS A 1 1.21 18.02 -10.27
N VAL A 2 2.21 17.22 -9.95
CA VAL A 2 2.06 15.90 -9.29
C VAL A 2 2.54 16.03 -7.84
N ALA A 3 1.80 15.47 -6.89
CA ALA A 3 2.23 15.31 -5.51
C ALA A 3 2.08 13.85 -5.10
N VAL A 4 3.07 13.30 -4.41
CA VAL A 4 3.06 11.90 -3.97
C VAL A 4 3.24 11.86 -2.46
N PHE A 5 2.45 11.03 -1.79
CA PHE A 5 2.38 10.96 -0.33
C PHE A 5 2.64 9.54 0.15
N LYS A 6 3.23 9.43 1.34
CA LYS A 6 3.40 8.16 2.04
C LYS A 6 3.23 8.35 3.56
N PRO A 7 2.78 7.32 4.29
CA PRO A 7 2.57 7.43 5.72
C PRO A 7 3.91 7.37 6.47
N ARG A 8 4.02 8.09 7.60
CA ARG A 8 5.26 8.15 8.41
C ARG A 8 5.74 6.78 8.89
N ILE A 9 4.83 5.84 9.13
CA ILE A 9 5.18 4.50 9.59
C ILE A 9 6.01 3.72 8.57
N ASP A 10 5.99 4.09 7.28
CA ASP A 10 6.82 3.46 6.27
C ASP A 10 8.21 4.08 6.16
N THR A 11 9.18 3.42 6.81
CA THR A 11 10.58 3.82 6.85
C THR A 11 11.53 2.85 6.12
N ARG A 12 11.01 1.87 5.37
CA ARG A 12 11.79 0.72 4.83
C ARG A 12 12.95 1.10 3.92
N TYR A 13 12.87 2.23 3.21
CA TYR A 13 13.86 2.56 2.16
C TYR A 13 14.40 4.01 2.20
N SER A 14 13.59 4.99 2.61
CA SER A 14 14.00 6.40 2.68
C SER A 14 12.99 7.20 3.50
N THR A 15 13.38 8.34 4.07
CA THR A 15 12.46 9.25 4.80
C THR A 15 11.75 10.25 3.89
N ASP A 16 12.17 10.42 2.64
CA ASP A 16 11.73 11.51 1.74
C ASP A 16 11.35 11.04 0.32
N ARG A 17 11.49 9.75 0.04
CA ARG A 17 11.19 9.16 -1.28
C ARG A 17 10.40 7.87 -1.15
N ILE A 18 9.62 7.57 -2.18
CA ILE A 18 9.14 6.22 -2.45
C ILE A 18 10.22 5.54 -3.28
N VAL A 19 10.63 4.35 -2.85
CA VAL A 19 11.63 3.53 -3.53
C VAL A 19 11.01 2.18 -3.82
N SER A 20 10.94 1.83 -5.09
CA SER A 20 10.50 0.50 -5.51
C SER A 20 11.62 -0.52 -5.28
N HIS A 21 11.25 -1.81 -5.22
CA HIS A 21 12.21 -2.92 -5.26
C HIS A 21 13.09 -2.95 -6.52
N SER A 22 12.75 -2.19 -7.57
CA SER A 22 13.50 -2.03 -8.82
C SER A 22 14.36 -0.77 -8.86
N ASP A 23 14.67 -0.17 -7.70
CA ASP A 23 15.50 1.03 -7.52
C ASP A 23 14.99 2.32 -8.20
N ILE A 24 13.78 2.30 -8.76
CA ILE A 24 13.10 3.52 -9.20
C ILE A 24 12.65 4.30 -7.97
N SER A 25 12.98 5.60 -7.91
CA SER A 25 12.60 6.47 -6.80
C SER A 25 11.89 7.75 -7.23
N ILE A 26 10.83 8.11 -6.53
CA ILE A 26 10.04 9.33 -6.76
C ILE A 26 10.00 10.13 -5.46
N PRO A 27 10.20 11.47 -5.50
CA PRO A 27 10.04 12.32 -4.32
C PRO A 27 8.65 12.15 -3.70
N SER A 28 8.57 12.00 -2.38
CA SER A 28 7.32 11.79 -1.65
C SER A 28 7.25 12.66 -0.40
N ILE A 29 6.07 13.18 -0.10
CA ILE A 29 5.79 13.93 1.11
C ILE A 29 5.32 12.96 2.18
N VAL A 30 6.03 12.90 3.30
CA VAL A 30 5.61 12.10 4.45
C VAL A 30 4.51 12.81 5.20
N VAL A 31 3.44 12.09 5.52
CA VAL A 31 2.30 12.59 6.29
C VAL A 31 2.00 11.69 7.50
N ASP A 32 1.46 12.30 8.55
CA ASP A 32 1.07 11.58 9.78
C ASP A 32 -0.33 10.95 9.67
N ASN A 33 -1.22 11.55 8.89
CA ASN A 33 -2.58 11.10 8.66
C ASN A 33 -3.07 11.56 7.28
N ALA A 34 -4.19 10.98 6.82
CA ALA A 34 -4.71 11.25 5.49
C ALA A 34 -5.17 12.71 5.32
N GLN A 35 -5.65 13.37 6.38
CA GLN A 35 -6.19 14.74 6.28
C GLN A 35 -5.14 15.77 5.85
N GLN A 36 -3.87 15.59 6.22
CA GLN A 36 -2.77 16.45 5.77
C GLN A 36 -2.64 16.51 4.24
N ILE A 37 -3.03 15.44 3.53
CA ILE A 37 -2.94 15.35 2.07
C ILE A 37 -3.80 16.43 1.41
N LEU A 38 -4.97 16.76 1.97
CA LEU A 38 -5.89 17.75 1.37
C LEU A 38 -5.23 19.12 1.19
N GLU A 39 -4.56 19.62 2.24
CA GLU A 39 -3.88 20.92 2.18
C GLU A 39 -2.61 20.85 1.32
N LEU A 40 -1.80 19.80 1.50
CA LEU A 40 -0.53 19.65 0.80
C LEU A 40 -0.71 19.38 -0.72
N ALA A 41 -1.86 18.84 -1.12
CA ALA A 41 -2.21 18.54 -2.50
C ALA A 41 -3.02 19.64 -3.19
N LYS A 42 -3.23 20.81 -2.56
CA LYS A 42 -4.09 21.89 -3.06
C LYS A 42 -3.80 22.28 -4.51
N ASP A 43 -2.51 22.48 -4.84
CA ASP A 43 -2.07 22.85 -6.20
C ASP A 43 -1.78 21.64 -7.11
N ALA A 44 -1.96 20.42 -6.63
CA ALA A 44 -1.72 19.21 -7.40
C ALA A 44 -2.92 18.87 -8.29
N GLN A 45 -2.65 18.38 -9.50
CA GLN A 45 -3.65 17.82 -10.42
C GLN A 45 -3.66 16.29 -10.35
N VAL A 46 -2.53 15.69 -9.95
CA VAL A 46 -2.39 14.24 -9.74
C VAL A 46 -1.85 14.03 -8.33
N VAL A 47 -2.51 13.16 -7.58
CA VAL A 47 -2.17 12.80 -6.21
C VAL A 47 -1.86 11.31 -6.16
N GLY A 48 -0.61 10.96 -5.89
CA GLY A 48 -0.19 9.58 -5.62
C GLY A 48 -0.17 9.32 -4.12
N ILE A 49 -0.69 8.18 -3.68
CA ILE A 49 -0.67 7.76 -2.28
C ILE A 49 -0.13 6.34 -2.26
N ASP A 50 1.03 6.15 -1.64
CA ASP A 50 1.67 4.85 -1.52
C ASP A 50 1.50 4.28 -0.11
N GLU A 51 1.57 2.95 0.00
CA GLU A 51 1.38 2.20 1.23
C GLU A 51 0.07 2.55 1.97
N ALA A 52 -1.00 2.71 1.20
CA ALA A 52 -2.32 3.16 1.64
C ALA A 52 -2.91 2.34 2.80
N GLN A 53 -2.56 1.05 2.91
CA GLN A 53 -3.01 0.18 3.98
C GLN A 53 -2.52 0.60 5.37
N PHE A 54 -1.55 1.51 5.45
CA PHE A 54 -1.07 2.05 6.73
C PHE A 54 -1.78 3.33 7.17
N PHE A 55 -2.69 3.86 6.35
CA PHE A 55 -3.63 4.89 6.81
C PHE A 55 -4.85 4.25 7.49
N ASP A 56 -5.63 5.09 8.15
CA ASP A 56 -6.95 4.74 8.69
C ASP A 56 -8.06 4.96 7.66
N MET A 57 -9.30 4.75 8.09
CA MET A 57 -10.49 4.87 7.25
C MET A 57 -10.70 6.26 6.67
N ASP A 58 -10.16 7.30 7.30
CA ASP A 58 -10.23 8.69 6.81
C ASP A 58 -9.63 8.85 5.40
N LEU A 59 -8.72 7.94 5.00
CA LEU A 59 -8.15 7.95 3.66
C LEU A 59 -9.22 7.79 2.57
N VAL A 60 -10.29 7.05 2.85
CA VAL A 60 -11.41 6.86 1.90
C VAL A 60 -12.05 8.22 1.60
N ASP A 61 -12.44 8.95 2.64
CA ASP A 61 -13.08 10.27 2.52
C ASP A 61 -12.15 11.29 1.85
N VAL A 62 -10.85 11.25 2.16
CA VAL A 62 -9.84 12.11 1.54
C VAL A 62 -9.72 11.82 0.04
N CYS A 63 -9.70 10.55 -0.36
CA CYS A 63 -9.64 10.16 -1.78
C CYS A 63 -10.90 10.61 -2.53
N GLU A 64 -12.09 10.38 -1.99
CA GLU A 64 -13.34 10.84 -2.59
C GLU A 64 -13.36 12.36 -2.74
N LYS A 65 -12.95 13.10 -1.71
CA LYS A 65 -12.90 14.56 -1.75
C LYS A 65 -11.96 15.05 -2.87
N LEU A 66 -10.75 14.52 -2.94
CA LEU A 66 -9.78 14.92 -3.98
C LEU A 66 -10.29 14.61 -5.39
N ALA A 67 -10.92 13.44 -5.58
CA ALA A 67 -11.49 13.04 -6.87
C ALA A 67 -12.67 13.95 -7.27
N ASN A 68 -13.58 14.23 -6.33
CA ASN A 68 -14.69 15.17 -6.52
C ASN A 68 -14.22 16.61 -6.82
N ASP A 69 -13.08 17.01 -6.26
CA ASP A 69 -12.41 18.28 -6.56
C ASP A 69 -11.68 18.26 -7.94
N GLY A 70 -11.88 17.21 -8.75
CA GLY A 70 -11.40 17.09 -10.13
C GLY A 70 -9.94 16.62 -10.26
N LYS A 71 -9.34 16.11 -9.18
CA LYS A 71 -7.95 15.61 -9.18
C LYS A 71 -7.90 14.14 -9.56
N ARG A 72 -6.84 13.74 -10.25
CA ARG A 72 -6.55 12.32 -10.49
C ARG A 72 -5.87 11.72 -9.25
N VAL A 73 -6.55 10.82 -8.56
CA VAL A 73 -6.00 10.12 -7.38
C VAL A 73 -5.51 8.73 -7.80
N ILE A 74 -4.29 8.37 -7.41
CA ILE A 74 -3.68 7.06 -7.65
C ILE A 74 -3.26 6.51 -6.30
N VAL A 75 -3.85 5.39 -5.90
CA VAL A 75 -3.60 4.76 -4.60
C VAL A 75 -2.93 3.40 -4.80
N ALA A 76 -1.84 3.17 -4.08
CA ALA A 76 -1.12 1.91 -4.05
C ALA A 76 -1.03 1.40 -2.60
N GLY A 77 -1.18 0.08 -2.43
CA GLY A 77 -1.13 -0.55 -1.11
C GLY A 77 -1.39 -2.05 -1.18
N LEU A 78 -1.16 -2.72 -0.05
CA LEU A 78 -1.43 -4.15 0.11
C LEU A 78 -2.92 -4.38 0.36
N ASP A 79 -3.58 -5.15 -0.49
CA ASP A 79 -4.99 -5.49 -0.33
C ASP A 79 -5.25 -6.52 0.79
N GLN A 80 -4.21 -7.28 1.17
CA GLN A 80 -4.27 -8.28 2.23
C GLN A 80 -3.06 -8.20 3.15
N ASP A 81 -3.25 -8.51 4.43
CA ASP A 81 -2.15 -8.72 5.37
C ASP A 81 -1.49 -10.10 5.18
N TYR A 82 -0.45 -10.37 5.98
CA TYR A 82 0.29 -11.63 5.91
C TYR A 82 -0.55 -12.88 6.31
N ARG A 83 -1.71 -12.69 6.95
CA ARG A 83 -2.68 -13.75 7.27
C ARG A 83 -3.63 -14.00 6.11
N GLY A 84 -3.52 -13.22 5.04
CA GLY A 84 -4.41 -13.25 3.89
C GLY A 84 -5.79 -12.64 4.18
N LYS A 85 -5.92 -11.86 5.26
CA LYS A 85 -7.14 -11.11 5.60
C LYS A 85 -7.10 -9.73 4.92
N PRO A 86 -8.26 -9.11 4.62
CA PRO A 86 -8.30 -7.77 4.08
C PRO A 86 -7.49 -6.77 4.92
N PHE A 87 -6.77 -5.86 4.26
CA PHE A 87 -6.01 -4.81 4.93
C PHE A 87 -6.75 -3.48 4.78
N GLU A 88 -7.48 -3.08 5.82
CA GLU A 88 -8.15 -1.77 5.87
C GLU A 88 -7.14 -0.62 5.64
N PRO A 89 -7.50 0.43 4.86
CA PRO A 89 -8.82 0.73 4.28
C PRO A 89 -8.95 0.26 2.81
N MET A 90 -8.09 -0.65 2.34
CA MET A 90 -8.05 -1.04 0.94
C MET A 90 -9.37 -1.63 0.40
N PRO A 91 -10.15 -2.43 1.15
CA PRO A 91 -11.43 -2.96 0.64
C PRO A 91 -12.40 -1.88 0.19
N GLN A 92 -12.49 -0.76 0.93
CA GLN A 92 -13.40 0.33 0.66
C GLN A 92 -12.87 1.19 -0.48
N LEU A 93 -11.56 1.47 -0.51
CA LEU A 93 -10.92 2.13 -1.65
C LEU A 93 -11.16 1.37 -2.95
N LEU A 94 -11.05 0.04 -2.93
CA LEU A 94 -11.37 -0.81 -4.08
C LEU A 94 -12.84 -0.74 -4.48
N ALA A 95 -13.76 -0.58 -3.53
CA ALA A 95 -15.19 -0.52 -3.84
C ALA A 95 -15.60 0.79 -4.54
N ILE A 96 -14.93 1.90 -4.24
CA ILE A 96 -15.26 3.22 -4.79
C ILE A 96 -14.43 3.62 -6.02
N ALA A 97 -13.29 2.97 -6.27
CA ALA A 97 -12.38 3.37 -7.34
C ALA A 97 -12.95 3.10 -8.76
N GLU A 98 -12.72 4.02 -9.69
CA GLU A 98 -13.10 3.84 -11.10
C GLU A 98 -12.24 2.78 -11.80
N TYR A 99 -10.99 2.61 -11.37
CA TYR A 99 -10.04 1.66 -11.96
C TYR A 99 -9.29 0.88 -10.89
N ILE A 100 -9.27 -0.44 -11.04
CA ILE A 100 -8.59 -1.35 -10.14
C ILE A 100 -7.59 -2.19 -10.92
N THR A 101 -6.32 -2.14 -10.52
CA THR A 101 -5.29 -3.05 -11.02
C THR A 101 -4.75 -3.87 -9.87
N LYS A 102 -5.06 -5.17 -9.84
CA LYS A 102 -4.49 -6.10 -8.87
C LYS A 102 -3.23 -6.72 -9.44
N THR A 103 -2.07 -6.26 -8.98
CA THR A 103 -0.78 -6.80 -9.41
C THR A 103 -0.54 -8.17 -8.77
N HIS A 104 0.20 -9.03 -9.47
CA HIS A 104 0.60 -10.34 -8.98
C HIS A 104 2.12 -10.45 -9.04
N ALA A 105 2.72 -11.00 -8.00
CA ALA A 105 4.13 -11.35 -7.98
C ALA A 105 4.31 -12.78 -8.53
N ILE A 106 5.52 -13.33 -8.40
CA ILE A 106 5.83 -14.72 -8.74
C ILE A 106 5.94 -15.53 -7.45
N CYS A 107 5.25 -16.68 -7.39
CA CYS A 107 5.31 -17.57 -6.23
C CYS A 107 6.68 -18.21 -6.12
N VAL A 108 7.37 -17.95 -5.01
CA VAL A 108 8.75 -18.44 -4.81
C VAL A 108 8.86 -19.97 -4.69
N VAL A 109 7.74 -20.68 -4.48
CA VAL A 109 7.73 -22.17 -4.41
C VAL A 109 7.52 -22.82 -5.76
N CYS A 110 6.57 -22.32 -6.54
CA CYS A 110 6.06 -23.05 -7.71
C CYS A 110 6.04 -22.23 -9.00
N GLY A 111 6.49 -20.98 -8.98
CA GLY A 111 6.57 -20.12 -10.17
C GLY A 111 5.23 -19.56 -10.69
N ASN A 112 4.09 -20.04 -10.20
CA ASN A 112 2.78 -19.51 -10.57
C ASN A 112 2.56 -18.07 -10.07
N PRO A 113 1.60 -17.32 -10.64
CA PRO A 113 1.21 -16.00 -10.12
C PRO A 113 0.89 -16.04 -8.62
N ALA A 114 1.50 -15.12 -7.88
CA ALA A 114 1.36 -14.98 -6.44
C ALA A 114 0.45 -13.81 -6.08
N SER A 115 -0.46 -14.08 -5.14
CA SER A 115 -1.45 -13.13 -4.64
C SER A 115 -1.47 -13.06 -3.11
N LYS A 116 -0.47 -13.63 -2.44
CA LYS A 116 -0.35 -13.70 -0.98
C LYS A 116 1.05 -13.31 -0.55
N THR A 117 1.14 -12.62 0.57
CA THR A 117 2.39 -12.31 1.24
C THR A 117 2.57 -13.29 2.41
N GLN A 118 3.47 -14.24 2.28
CA GLN A 118 3.84 -15.16 3.36
C GLN A 118 4.87 -14.49 4.26
N ARG A 119 4.62 -14.49 5.56
CA ARG A 119 5.64 -14.11 6.54
C ARG A 119 6.44 -15.33 6.95
N LYS A 120 7.77 -15.21 6.95
CA LYS A 120 8.72 -16.30 7.27
C LYS A 120 9.03 -16.42 8.75
N ILE A 121 8.85 -15.35 9.51
CA ILE A 121 9.14 -15.30 10.95
C ILE A 121 7.86 -15.46 11.78
N LYS A 122 8.01 -16.04 12.98
CA LYS A 122 6.97 -16.04 14.01
C LYS A 122 7.06 -14.74 14.80
N ALA A 123 6.21 -13.77 14.47
CA ALA A 123 6.07 -12.51 15.19
C ALA A 123 4.58 -12.26 15.48
N GLY A 124 4.24 -11.78 16.67
CA GLY A 124 2.83 -11.54 17.05
C GLY A 124 2.23 -10.31 16.38
N GLU A 125 3.06 -9.33 15.99
CA GLU A 125 2.56 -8.09 15.42
C GLU A 125 1.89 -8.30 14.05
N ARG A 126 0.85 -7.50 13.78
CA ARG A 126 0.23 -7.45 12.46
C ARG A 126 1.18 -6.89 11.40
N ILE A 127 1.99 -5.90 11.81
CA ILE A 127 2.89 -5.15 10.95
C ILE A 127 4.31 -5.38 11.47
N VAL A 128 5.17 -5.93 10.60
CA VAL A 128 6.61 -5.92 10.81
C VAL A 128 7.21 -5.23 9.60
N VAL A 129 7.89 -4.11 9.85
CA VAL A 129 8.47 -3.30 8.78
C VAL A 129 9.76 -3.98 8.32
N GLY A 130 9.78 -4.50 7.09
CA GLY A 130 10.93 -5.22 6.52
C GLY A 130 10.69 -5.61 5.07
N ALA A 131 11.67 -6.25 4.44
CA ALA A 131 11.68 -6.55 3.01
C ALA A 131 11.68 -8.07 2.77
N SER A 132 12.45 -8.54 1.79
CA SER A 132 12.51 -9.93 1.32
C SER A 132 13.05 -10.92 2.35
N ASP A 133 13.68 -10.43 3.42
CA ASP A 133 14.20 -11.20 4.54
C ASP A 133 13.07 -11.70 5.47
N ILE A 134 11.97 -10.95 5.57
CA ILE A 134 10.83 -11.27 6.43
C ILE A 134 9.65 -11.84 5.64
N TYR A 135 9.45 -11.40 4.40
CA TYR A 135 8.29 -11.73 3.59
C TYR A 135 8.65 -12.32 2.23
N GLU A 136 7.76 -13.14 1.69
CA GLU A 136 7.87 -13.68 0.34
C GLU A 136 6.52 -13.88 -0.33
N ALA A 137 6.49 -13.80 -1.66
CA ALA A 137 5.27 -13.95 -2.43
C ALA A 137 4.90 -15.42 -2.61
N ARG A 138 3.66 -15.78 -2.27
CA ARG A 138 3.09 -17.13 -2.45
C ARG A 138 1.80 -17.08 -3.28
N CYS A 139 1.57 -18.13 -4.05
CA CYS A 139 0.26 -18.38 -4.66
C CYS A 139 -0.69 -18.94 -3.60
N ARG A 140 -2.00 -18.94 -3.89
CA ARG A 140 -3.03 -19.45 -2.96
C ARG A 140 -2.77 -20.88 -2.46
N ARG A 141 -2.22 -21.75 -3.32
CA ARG A 141 -1.93 -23.15 -2.98
C ARG A 141 -0.72 -23.31 -2.04
N CYS A 142 0.28 -22.45 -2.20
CA CYS A 142 1.55 -22.52 -1.44
C CYS A 142 1.58 -21.57 -0.24
N PHE A 143 0.47 -20.89 0.03
CA PHE A 143 0.31 -19.99 1.17
C PHE A 143 -0.08 -20.82 2.39
N GLU A 144 0.69 -20.66 3.46
CA GLU A 144 0.50 -21.33 4.74
C GLU A 144 0.08 -20.26 5.75
N PRO A 145 -1.23 -20.07 5.99
CA PRO A 145 -1.68 -19.09 6.96
C PRO A 145 -1.12 -19.44 8.35
N PRO A 146 -0.69 -18.44 9.13
CA PRO A 146 -0.24 -18.68 10.50
C PRO A 146 -1.38 -19.30 11.33
N GLU A 147 -1.03 -20.21 12.24
CA GLU A 147 -1.94 -20.67 13.28
C GLU A 147 -2.26 -19.49 14.23
N GLU A 148 -3.54 -19.32 14.59
CA GLU A 148 -4.01 -18.29 15.54
C GLU A 148 -3.62 -18.61 16.99
#